data_AF-A0A7V9NBW2-F1
#
_entry.id   AF-A0A7V9NBW2-F1
#
_cell.length_a   1.000
_cell.length_b   1.000
_cell.length_c   1.000
_cell.angle_alpha   90.00
_cell.angle_beta   90.00
_cell.angle_gamma   90.00
#
_symmetry.space_group_name_H-M   'P 1'
#
loop_
_entity.id
_entity.type
_entity.pdbx_description
1 polymer ?
#
loop_
_entity_poly.entity_id
_entity_poly.type
_entity_poly.pdbx_seq_one_letter_code
_entity_poly.pdbx_strand_id
1 'polypeptide(L)' 'MEALAVRWLFPGREVTITTPCLDCGESVTIKMRDEEILSIDPETAVGYQLSPFVQWREGSGAFN' A
#
# COMPACT_ATOMS: atom_id res chain seq x y z
N MET A 1 4.06 -2.05 -1.69
CA MET A 1 2.64 -2.00 -2.12
C MET A 1 1.79 -3.16 -1.56
N GLU A 2 2.44 -4.25 -1.18
CA GLU A 2 1.89 -5.50 -0.65
C GLU A 2 0.94 -5.30 0.53
N ALA A 3 1.24 -4.34 1.41
CA ALA A 3 0.37 -4.00 2.54
C ALA A 3 -1.07 -3.66 2.10
N LEU A 4 -1.25 -2.96 0.98
CA LEU A 4 -2.59 -2.60 0.48
C LEU A 4 -3.35 -3.82 -0.06
N ALA A 5 -2.64 -4.84 -0.52
CA ALA A 5 -3.25 -6.07 -1.04
C ALA A 5 -3.88 -6.93 0.08
N VAL A 6 -3.52 -6.70 1.34
CA VAL A 6 -4.01 -7.51 2.47
C VAL A 6 -5.55 -7.46 2.61
N ARG A 7 -6.18 -6.38 2.12
CA ARG A 7 -7.65 -6.24 2.12
C ARG A 7 -8.36 -7.37 1.38
N TRP A 8 -7.72 -7.96 0.37
CA TRP A 8 -8.29 -9.07 -0.41
C TRP A 8 -8.35 -10.40 0.35
N LEU A 9 -7.61 -10.53 1.45
CA LEU A 9 -7.72 -11.71 2.32
C LEU A 9 -8.98 -11.67 3.19
N PHE A 10 -9.66 -10.51 3.27
CA PHE A 10 -10.81 -10.28 4.15
C PHE A 10 -11.97 -9.62 3.39
N PRO A 11 -12.60 -10.30 2.42
CA PRO A 11 -13.64 -9.71 1.59
C PRO A 11 -14.83 -9.19 2.41
N GLY A 12 -15.31 -7.99 2.06
CA GLY A 12 -16.40 -7.29 2.75
C GLY A 12 -16.05 -6.77 4.14
N ARG A 13 -14.80 -6.91 4.59
CA ARG A 13 -14.34 -6.44 5.91
C ARG A 13 -13.48 -5.19 5.77
N GLU A 14 -13.62 -4.33 6.75
CA GLU A 14 -12.71 -3.19 6.90
C GLU A 14 -11.37 -3.67 7.43
N VAL A 15 -10.31 -3.24 6.76
CA VAL A 15 -8.92 -3.46 7.16
C VAL A 15 -8.29 -2.11 7.50
N THR A 16 -7.65 -2.05 8.66
CA THR A 16 -6.87 -0.88 9.10
C THR A 16 -5.39 -1.23 9.11
N ILE A 17 -4.57 -0.39 8.48
CA ILE A 17 -3.11 -0.49 8.48
C ILE A 17 -2.56 0.74 9.19
N THR A 18 -1.68 0.53 10.17
CA THR A 18 -0.96 1.60 10.86
C THR A 18 0.54 1.34 10.75
N THR A 19 1.28 2.35 10.30
CA THR A 19 2.73 2.27 10.05
C THR A 19 3.39 3.60 10.40
N PRO A 20 4.67 3.65 10.81
CA PRO A 20 5.40 4.91 10.85
C PRO A 20 5.68 5.45 9.44
N CYS A 21 5.72 6.77 9.31
CA CYS A 21 6.21 7.50 8.15
C CYS A 21 7.71 7.24 7.99
N LEU A 22 8.16 6.96 6.76
CA LEU A 22 9.56 6.64 6.48
C LEU A 22 10.51 7.82 6.67
N ASP A 23 10.01 9.05 6.61
CA ASP A 23 10.81 10.28 6.74
C ASP A 23 10.89 10.75 8.21
N CYS A 24 9.74 11.01 8.83
CA CYS A 24 9.67 11.60 10.18
C CYS A 24 9.33 10.63 11.31
N GLY A 25 8.90 9.40 11.00
CA GLY A 25 8.51 8.40 12.01
C GLY A 25 7.12 8.57 12.63
N GLU A 26 6.39 9.65 12.30
CA GLU A 26 5.01 9.85 12.77
C GLU A 26 4.04 8.80 12.20
N SER A 27 2.90 8.58 12.85
CA SER A 27 1.97 7.53 12.45
C SER A 27 1.23 7.87 11.16
N VAL A 28 1.11 6.88 10.28
CA VAL A 28 0.25 6.88 9.09
C VAL A 28 -0.77 5.75 9.23
N THR A 29 -2.05 6.07 9.10
CA THR A 29 -3.16 5.10 9.17
C THR A 29 -3.98 5.12 7.89
N ILE A 30 -4.26 3.93 7.37
CA ILE A 30 -5.09 3.73 6.16
C ILE A 30 -6.22 2.76 6.51
N LYS A 31 -7.45 3.12 6.17
CA LYS A 31 -8.63 2.25 6.28
C LYS A 31 -9.15 1.90 4.90
N MET A 32 -9.45 0.63 4.66
CA MET A 32 -9.90 0.13 3.36
C MET A 32 -10.97 -0.94 3.52
N ARG A 33 -11.79 -1.11 2.47
CA ARG A 33 -12.72 -2.23 2.31
C ARG A 33 -12.80 -2.57 0.83
N ASP A 34 -12.47 -3.82 0.49
CA ASP A 34 -12.47 -4.31 -0.89
C ASP A 34 -11.71 -3.37 -1.85
N GLU A 35 -12.32 -2.82 -2.89
CA GLU A 35 -11.68 -1.86 -3.79
C GLU A 35 -11.48 -0.43 -3.22
N GLU A 36 -12.15 -0.10 -2.11
CA GLU A 36 -12.27 1.28 -1.63
C GLU A 36 -11.25 1.60 -0.51
N ILE A 37 -10.64 2.78 -0.60
CA ILE A 37 -9.94 3.41 0.52
C ILE A 37 -10.93 4.34 1.21
N LEU A 38 -11.26 4.04 2.46
CA LEU A 38 -12.26 4.78 3.24
C LEU A 38 -11.68 6.04 3.88
N SER A 39 -10.43 5.99 4.34
CA SER A 39 -9.74 7.14 4.92
C SER A 39 -8.23 6.94 4.94
N ILE A 40 -7.49 8.04 4.87
CA ILE A 40 -6.04 8.10 5.06
C ILE A 40 -5.74 9.23 6.04
N ASP A 41 -4.93 8.95 7.06
CA ASP A 41 -4.46 9.93 8.04
C ASP A 41 -2.94 9.83 8.20
N PRO A 42 -2.15 10.89 7.96
CA PRO A 42 -2.61 12.17 7.42
C PRO A 42 -3.06 12.05 5.96
N GLU A 43 -4.01 12.89 5.52
CA GLU A 43 -4.53 12.88 4.13
C GLU A 43 -3.42 13.12 3.07
N THR A 44 -2.29 13.67 3.49
CA THR A 44 -1.12 13.94 2.66
C THR A 44 -0.17 12.76 2.53
N ALA A 45 -0.46 11.62 3.15
CA ALA A 45 0.40 10.44 3.11
C ALA A 45 0.60 9.93 1.67
N VAL A 46 1.84 9.56 1.34
CA VAL A 46 2.22 9.02 0.03
C VAL A 46 2.89 7.66 0.18
N GLY A 47 2.59 6.75 -0.76
CA GLY A 47 3.28 5.48 -0.87
C GLY A 47 4.55 5.62 -1.71
N TYR A 48 5.69 5.18 -1.16
CA TYR A 48 6.94 5.08 -1.90
C TYR A 48 7.18 3.63 -2.35
N GLN A 49 7.54 3.46 -3.62
CA GLN A 49 8.03 2.19 -4.14
C GLN A 49 9.25 2.49 -5.02
N LEU A 50 10.38 1.88 -4.70
CA LEU A 50 11.49 1.76 -5.63
C LEU A 50 11.00 0.93 -6.81
N SER A 51 10.63 1.58 -7.90
CA SER A 51 10.34 0.85 -9.12
C SER A 51 11.65 0.54 -9.84
N PRO A 52 11.96 -0.73 -10.11
CA PRO A 52 13.06 -1.06 -10.98
C PRO A 52 12.60 -0.97 -12.45
N PHE A 53 11.60 -0.15 -12.81
CA PHE A 53 11.02 -0.07 -14.17
C PHE A 53 12.07 -0.03 -15.31
N VAL A 54 13.27 0.54 -15.06
CA VAL A 54 14.42 0.47 -15.98
C VAL A 54 14.94 -0.98 -16.18
N GLN A 55 15.07 -1.76 -15.11
CA GLN A 55 15.45 -3.18 -15.12
C GLN A 55 14.31 -4.13 -15.55
N TRP A 56 13.03 -3.81 -15.27
CA TRP A 56 11.88 -4.67 -15.65
C TRP A 56 11.58 -4.64 -17.17
N ARG A 57 12.08 -3.64 -17.90
CA ARG A 57 12.04 -3.63 -19.38
C ARG A 57 12.92 -4.72 -20.01
N GLU A 58 13.91 -5.24 -19.30
CA GLU A 58 14.80 -6.31 -19.80
C GLU A 58 14.27 -7.72 -19.51
N GLY A 59 13.07 -7.84 -18.94
CA GLY A 59 12.35 -9.11 -18.87
C GLY A 59 12.10 -9.55 -17.44
N SER A 60 10.85 -9.40 -17.03
CA SER A 60 10.30 -10.05 -15.86
C SER A 60 8.93 -10.57 -16.28
N GLY A 61 8.92 -11.81 -16.73
CA GLY A 61 7.70 -12.54 -17.04
C GLY A 61 6.76 -12.52 -15.85
N ALA A 62 5.47 -12.45 -16.15
CA ALA A 62 4.40 -12.56 -15.17
C ALA A 62 4.68 -13.75 -14.24
N PHE A 63 4.63 -13.52 -12.93
CA PHE A 63 4.77 -14.53 -11.87
C PHE A 63 6.21 -15.07 -11.67
N ASN A 64 7.00 -14.39 -10.83
CA ASN A 64 7.96 -15.04 -9.93
C ASN A 64 7.75 -14.48 -8.53
#